data_AF-A0AA51M2D9-F1
#
_entry.id   AF-A0AA51M2D9-F1
#
_cell.length_a   1.000
_cell.length_b   1.000
_cell.length_c   1.000
_cell.angle_alpha   90.00
_cell.angle_beta   90.00
_cell.angle_gamma   90.00
#
_symmetry.space_group_name_H-M   'P 1'
#
loop_
_entity.id
_entity.type
_entity.pdbx_description
1 polymer ?
#
loop_
_entity_poly.entity_id
_entity_poly.type
_entity_poly.pdbx_seq_one_letter_code
_entity_poly.pdbx_strand_id
1 'polypeptide(L)'
;MLPPIEDTIGPGQTIYETGVIPTGTTVQTVTGIPDGAYVVLASCGSLDEPMSMWASDYPGLETYLAMFPFTTYAVQQASWVVTLPAAGAPAAAPGVNFGS
;
A
#
# COMPACT_ATOMS: atom_id res chain seq x y z
N MET A 1 9.80 7.84 -8.78
CA MET A 1 10.07 8.69 -7.60
C MET A 1 8.77 8.77 -6.83
N LEU A 2 8.79 8.53 -5.52
CA LEU A 2 7.60 8.71 -4.68
C LEU A 2 7.38 10.22 -4.46
N PRO A 3 6.12 10.69 -4.44
CA PRO A 3 5.84 12.05 -3.98
C PRO A 3 6.23 12.23 -2.51
N PRO A 4 6.16 13.46 -1.96
CA PRO A 4 6.25 13.66 -0.52
C PRO A 4 5.10 12.94 0.22
N ILE A 5 5.38 12.44 1.42
CA ILE A 5 4.41 11.66 2.21
C ILE A 5 3.21 12.52 2.62
N GLU A 6 3.41 13.82 2.87
CA GLU A 6 2.36 14.79 3.18
C GLU A 6 1.34 14.93 2.05
N ASP A 7 1.77 14.87 0.79
CA ASP A 7 0.89 14.93 -0.37
C ASP A 7 0.12 13.61 -0.57
N THR A 8 0.63 12.52 0.01
CA THR A 8 0.05 11.17 -0.12
C THR A 8 -0.93 10.85 1.00
N ILE A 9 -0.60 11.19 2.25
CA ILE A 9 -1.42 10.93 3.44
C ILE A 9 -2.33 12.11 3.78
N GLY A 10 -1.91 13.35 3.50
CA GLY A 10 -2.65 14.57 3.82
C GLY A 10 -4.10 14.64 3.30
N PRO A 11 -4.43 14.11 2.10
CA PRO A 11 -5.81 14.04 1.61
C PRO A 11 -6.66 12.94 2.29
N GLY A 12 -6.04 12.06 3.09
CA GLY A 12 -6.61 10.81 3.59
C GLY A 12 -6.47 9.67 2.58
N GLN A 13 -6.29 8.44 3.07
CA GLN A 13 -6.32 7.23 2.24
C GLN A 13 -7.78 7.01 1.75
N THR A 14 -8.08 7.34 0.50
CA THR A 14 -9.47 7.30 0.00
C THR A 14 -9.87 6.00 -0.67
N ILE A 15 -8.90 5.16 -1.04
CA ILE A 15 -9.12 3.93 -1.79
C ILE A 15 -8.34 2.80 -1.11
N TYR A 16 -9.06 1.84 -0.55
CA TYR A 16 -8.48 0.71 0.17
C TYR A 16 -9.37 -0.52 0.04
N GLU A 17 -8.77 -1.69 0.23
CA GLU A 17 -9.46 -2.95 0.50
C GLU A 17 -8.94 -3.46 1.85
N THR A 18 -9.82 -4.05 2.66
CA THR A 18 -9.44 -4.65 3.95
C THR A 18 -9.95 -6.08 4.02
N GLY A 19 -9.17 -6.98 4.60
CA GLY A 19 -9.61 -8.34 4.84
C GLY A 19 -8.64 -9.11 5.73
N VAL A 20 -9.05 -10.33 6.07
CA VAL A 20 -8.15 -11.28 6.72
C VAL A 20 -7.07 -11.69 5.71
N ILE A 21 -5.81 -11.49 6.07
CA ILE A 21 -4.67 -11.88 5.24
C ILE A 21 -4.27 -13.31 5.65
N PRO A 22 -4.57 -14.35 4.84
CA PRO A 22 -4.12 -15.71 5.13
C PRO A 22 -2.59 -15.80 5.09
N THR A 23 -2.05 -16.82 5.74
CA THR A 23 -0.61 -17.11 5.71
C THR A 23 -0.11 -17.29 4.27
N GLY A 24 0.96 -16.58 3.91
CA GLY A 24 1.55 -16.61 2.57
C GLY A 24 1.23 -15.37 1.75
N THR A 25 1.19 -15.52 0.42
CA THR A 25 0.93 -14.41 -0.50
C THR A 25 -0.56 -14.20 -0.70
N THR A 26 -1.03 -12.96 -0.50
CA THR A 26 -2.41 -12.56 -0.78
C THR A 26 -2.42 -11.49 -1.87
N VAL A 27 -3.37 -11.59 -2.81
CA VAL A 27 -3.63 -10.56 -3.82
C VAL A 27 -4.94 -9.87 -3.46
N GLN A 28 -4.89 -8.55 -3.30
CA GLN A 28 -6.09 -7.71 -3.17
C GLN A 28 -6.30 -6.95 -4.47
N THR A 29 -7.53 -6.97 -4.98
CA THR A 29 -7.89 -6.31 -6.25
C THR A 29 -8.83 -5.16 -5.96
N VAL A 30 -8.40 -3.95 -6.28
CA VAL A 30 -9.25 -2.75 -6.23
C VAL A 30 -9.71 -2.41 -7.65
N THR A 31 -11.00 -2.13 -7.81
CA THR A 31 -11.61 -1.83 -9.12
C THR A 31 -12.36 -0.50 -9.08
N GLY A 32 -12.67 0.07 -10.25
CA GLY A 32 -13.40 1.34 -10.34
C GLY A 32 -12.57 2.55 -9.90
N ILE A 33 -11.24 2.44 -9.92
CA ILE A 33 -10.34 3.55 -9.63
C ILE A 33 -10.37 4.52 -10.82
N PRO A 34 -10.56 5.83 -10.59
CA PRO A 34 -10.46 6.84 -11.64
C PRO A 34 -9.08 6.86 -12.31
N ASP A 35 -8.99 7.57 -13.43
CA ASP A 35 -7.72 7.77 -14.10
C ASP A 35 -6.81 8.66 -13.27
N GLY A 36 -5.52 8.32 -13.19
CA GLY A 36 -4.59 9.08 -12.38
C GLY A 36 -3.32 8.33 -12.01
N ALA A 37 -2.45 9.02 -11.27
CA ALA A 37 -1.26 8.44 -10.66
C ALA A 37 -1.54 8.20 -9.17
N TYR A 38 -1.27 6.97 -8.72
CA TYR A 38 -1.58 6.52 -7.37
C TYR A 38 -0.33 5.93 -6.72
N VAL A 39 -0.08 6.30 -5.48
CA VAL A 39 0.87 5.58 -4.64
C VAL A 39 0.18 4.33 -4.10
N VAL A 40 0.86 3.19 -4.18
CA VAL A 40 0.42 1.96 -3.51
C VAL A 40 1.18 1.80 -2.19
N LEU A 41 0.41 1.73 -1.11
CA LEU A 41 0.87 1.45 0.25
C LEU A 41 0.22 0.14 0.70
N ALA A 42 1.02 -0.86 1.05
CA ALA A 42 0.54 -2.06 1.70
C ALA A 42 0.81 -1.96 3.20
N SER A 43 -0.18 -2.32 4.01
CA SER A 43 -0.02 -2.46 5.44
C SER A 43 -0.68 -3.73 5.95
N CYS A 44 -0.05 -4.37 6.92
CA CYS A 44 -0.60 -5.49 7.67
C CYS A 44 -0.54 -5.13 9.16
N GLY A 45 -1.54 -5.50 9.93
CA GLY A 45 -1.58 -5.30 11.38
C GLY A 45 -1.91 -6.59 12.09
N SER A 46 -1.26 -6.83 13.23
CA SER A 46 -1.67 -7.81 14.22
C SER A 46 -2.23 -7.08 15.44
N LEU A 47 -3.40 -7.54 15.89
CA LEU A 47 -4.03 -7.06 17.13
C LEU A 47 -3.66 -7.93 18.35
N ASP A 48 -2.87 -8.98 18.14
CA ASP A 48 -2.32 -9.79 19.23
C ASP A 48 -1.21 -9.02 19.95
N GLU A 49 -0.98 -9.32 21.23
CA GLU A 49 0.07 -8.66 22.03
C GLU A 49 1.47 -9.24 21.71
N PRO A 50 2.47 -8.39 21.35
CA PRO A 50 2.37 -6.94 21.20
C PRO A 50 1.71 -6.52 19.88
N MET A 51 0.79 -5.54 19.95
CA MET A 51 0.14 -4.98 18.76
C MET A 51 1.21 -4.51 17.77
N SER A 52 1.16 -5.03 16.55
CA SER A 52 2.23 -4.88 15.56
C SER A 52 1.69 -4.43 14.22
N MET A 53 2.44 -3.60 13.49
CA MET A 53 2.09 -3.14 12.16
C MET A 53 3.30 -3.24 11.23
N TRP A 54 3.08 -3.77 10.04
CA TRP A 54 4.05 -3.80 8.94
C TRP A 54 3.52 -2.89 7.85
N ALA A 55 4.34 -1.96 7.36
CA ALA A 55 3.97 -1.04 6.30
C ALA A 55 5.04 -1.00 5.22
N SER A 56 4.63 -0.77 3.97
CA SER A 56 5.55 -0.57 2.84
C SER A 56 6.62 0.47 3.16
N ASP A 57 7.83 0.26 2.65
CA ASP A 57 8.90 1.23 2.75
C ASP A 57 8.57 2.47 1.91
N TYR A 58 8.31 3.58 2.60
CA TYR A 58 8.00 4.88 2.03
C TYR A 58 8.70 5.96 2.86
N PRO A 59 9.57 6.79 2.26
CA PRO A 59 10.31 7.83 2.98
C PRO A 59 9.41 8.80 3.77
N GLY A 60 9.59 8.83 5.10
CA GLY A 60 8.87 9.74 6.00
C GLY A 60 7.57 9.18 6.58
N LEU A 61 7.16 7.97 6.17
CA LEU A 61 5.99 7.29 6.72
C LEU A 61 6.15 6.96 8.22
N GLU A 62 7.37 6.77 8.70
CA GLU A 62 7.68 6.42 10.08
C GLU A 62 7.14 7.44 11.08
N THR A 63 7.16 8.72 10.71
CA THR A 63 6.63 9.81 11.55
C THR A 63 5.12 9.67 11.77
N TYR A 64 4.40 9.17 10.77
CA TYR A 64 2.96 8.95 10.86
C TYR A 64 2.62 7.67 11.60
N LEU A 65 3.40 6.61 11.39
CA LEU A 65 3.23 5.33 12.07
C LEU A 65 3.45 5.45 13.58
N ALA A 66 4.39 6.31 14.01
CA ALA A 66 4.66 6.59 15.42
C ALA A 66 3.47 7.24 16.18
N MET A 67 2.44 7.73 15.49
CA MET A 67 1.22 8.25 16.12
C MET A 67 0.29 7.13 16.62
N PHE A 68 0.48 5.90 16.16
CA PHE A 68 -0.33 4.76 16.55
C PHE A 68 0.35 3.92 17.64
N PRO A 69 -0.41 3.24 18.52
CA PRO A 69 0.15 2.40 19.58
C PRO A 69 0.63 1.03 19.08
N PHE A 70 1.19 0.96 17.86
CA PHE A 70 1.70 -0.27 17.26
C PHE A 70 3.22 -0.30 17.33
N THR A 71 3.79 -1.49 17.51
CA THR A 71 5.20 -1.72 17.13
C THR A 71 5.27 -1.78 15.61
N THR A 72 5.96 -0.82 15.00
CA THR A 72 5.94 -0.64 13.54
C THR A 72 7.21 -1.16 12.89
N TYR A 73 7.03 -1.88 11.78
CA TYR A 73 8.11 -2.45 10.99
C TYR A 73 7.97 -1.98 9.55
N ALA A 74 9.00 -1.32 9.02
CA ALA A 74 9.10 -1.12 7.57
C ALA A 74 9.39 -2.48 6.93
N VAL A 75 8.48 -2.99 6.10
CA VAL A 75 8.79 -4.16 5.26
C VAL A 75 9.63 -3.72 4.08
N GLN A 76 10.63 -4.53 3.71
CA GLN A 76 11.58 -4.26 2.61
C GLN A 76 10.92 -4.06 1.24
N GLN A 77 9.61 -4.29 1.12
CA GLN A 77 8.88 -3.98 -0.08
C GLN A 77 8.62 -2.47 -0.17
N ALA A 78 9.36 -1.82 -1.07
CA ALA A 78 9.18 -0.41 -1.39
C ALA A 78 7.78 -0.15 -1.97
N SER A 79 7.19 0.96 -1.54
CA SER A 79 6.02 1.53 -2.21
C SER A 79 6.35 1.91 -3.65
N TRP A 80 5.34 1.87 -4.51
CA TRP A 80 5.46 2.27 -5.91
C TRP A 80 4.35 3.21 -6.34
N VAL A 81 4.52 3.82 -7.52
CA VAL A 81 3.49 4.61 -8.18
C VAL A 81 2.93 3.80 -9.35
N VAL A 82 1.62 3.65 -9.41
CA VAL A 82 0.89 3.07 -10.55
C VAL A 82 0.15 4.20 -11.26
N THR A 83 0.31 4.27 -12.57
CA THR A 83 -0.48 5.16 -13.43
C THR A 83 -1.57 4.34 -14.09
N LEU A 84 -2.82 4.66 -13.78
CA LEU A 84 -3.97 4.05 -14.42
C LEU A 84 -4.34 4.87 -15.66
N PRO A 85 -4.42 4.24 -16.83
CA PRO A 85 -4.73 4.94 -18.06
C PRO A 85 -6.20 5.31 -18.15
N ALA A 86 -6.46 6.43 -18.82
CA ALA A 86 -7.80 6.79 -19.27
C ALA A 86 -8.45 5.65 -20.05
N ALA A 87 -9.69 5.33 -19.72
CA ALA A 87 -10.47 4.24 -20.30
C ALA A 87 -10.20 4.13 -21.82
N GLY A 88 -9.40 3.14 -22.22
CA GLY A 88 -8.94 2.97 -23.60
C GLY A 88 -7.47 2.58 -23.81
N ALA A 89 -6.59 2.61 -22.81
CA ALA A 89 -5.23 2.07 -22.99
C ALA A 89 -5.18 0.54 -22.88
N PRO A 90 -4.28 -0.13 -23.60
CA PRO A 90 -4.17 -1.58 -23.57
C PRO A 90 -3.88 -2.08 -22.15
N ALA A 91 -4.62 -3.11 -21.74
CA ALA A 91 -4.43 -3.76 -20.45
C ALA A 91 -2.96 -4.24 -20.31
N ALA A 92 -2.31 -3.86 -19.22
CA ALA A 92 -1.04 -4.49 -18.83
C ALA A 92 -1.31 -5.99 -18.62
N ALA A 93 -0.45 -6.83 -19.21
CA ALA A 93 -0.64 -8.27 -19.20
C ALA A 93 -0.71 -8.83 -17.76
N PRO A 94 -1.62 -9.78 -17.48
CA PRO A 94 -1.67 -10.46 -16.19
C PRO A 94 -0.39 -11.29 -16.03
N GLY A 95 0.47 -10.90 -15.08
CA GLY A 95 1.75 -11.60 -14.91
C GLY A 95 2.80 -10.93 -14.03
N VAL A 96 2.46 -9.95 -13.19
CA VAL A 96 3.40 -9.54 -12.13
C VAL A 96 3.42 -10.66 -11.09
N ASN A 97 4.34 -11.60 -11.32
CA ASN A 97 4.58 -12.77 -10.50
C ASN A 97 5.35 -12.32 -9.25
N PHE A 98 4.79 -12.54 -8.08
CA PHE A 98 5.46 -12.30 -6.80
C PHE A 98 6.45 -13.45 -6.57
N GLY A 99 7.73 -13.20 -6.84
CA GLY A 99 8.80 -14.19 -6.75
C GLY A 99 9.43 -14.32 -5.35
N SER A 100 9.53 -15.59 -4.93
CA SER A 100 10.27 -16.28 -3.85
C SER A 100 10.09 -15.85 -2.40
#